data_AF-A6N180-F1
#
_entry.id   AF-A6N180-F1
#
_cell.length_a   1.000
_cell.length_b   1.000
_cell.length_c   1.000
_cell.angle_alpha   90.00
_cell.angle_beta   90.00
_cell.angle_gamma   90.00
#
_symmetry.space_group_name_H-M   'P 1'
#
loop_
_entity.id
_entity.type
_entity.pdbx_description
1 polymer ?
#
loop_
_entity_poly.entity_id
_entity_poly.type
_entity_poly.pdbx_seq_one_letter_code
_entity_poly.pdbx_strand_id
1 'polypeptide(L)'
;HDSPEALVILASASDLLLRATDGMLVDGEACTLPQLELLEVTARAVHLIVEWGDSGVSVADGLSNLLKCRLSTTIRCLSHPSAHVRALSMSVLRDILNSGQINSSKLIQGEHRNGIQSPTYQCLAASIINWQADVERCIEWEAHSRRATGLTLAFLTAAAKELGCPLTC
;
A
#
# COMPACT_ATOMS: atom_id res chain seq x y z
N HIS A 1 -7.57 -16.10 -7.38
CA HIS A 1 -8.39 -15.61 -6.26
C HIS A 1 -9.17 -14.38 -6.72
N ASP A 2 -9.64 -14.40 -7.97
CA ASP A 2 -9.84 -13.16 -8.73
C ASP A 2 -11.30 -13.05 -9.18
N SER A 3 -12.18 -13.92 -8.65
CA SER A 3 -13.60 -13.78 -8.87
C SER A 3 -14.11 -12.55 -8.11
N PRO A 4 -15.05 -11.79 -8.67
CA PRO A 4 -15.55 -10.58 -8.04
C PRO A 4 -16.18 -10.86 -6.67
N GLU A 5 -16.81 -12.02 -6.48
CA GLU A 5 -17.39 -12.42 -5.20
C GLU A 5 -16.31 -12.61 -4.13
N ALA A 6 -15.19 -13.25 -4.47
CA ALA A 6 -14.09 -13.45 -3.55
C ALA A 6 -13.44 -12.11 -3.13
N LEU A 7 -13.32 -11.17 -4.08
CA LEU A 7 -12.78 -9.84 -3.83
C LEU A 7 -13.70 -8.99 -2.93
N VAL A 8 -15.02 -9.07 -3.14
CA VAL A 8 -16.01 -8.39 -2.27
C VAL A 8 -15.99 -8.99 -0.86
N ILE A 9 -15.94 -10.32 -0.74
CA ILE A 9 -15.83 -10.98 0.57
C ILE A 9 -14.56 -10.52 1.29
N LEU A 10 -13.41 -10.50 0.60
CA LEU A 10 -12.15 -10.04 1.16
C LEU A 10 -12.26 -8.59 1.65
N ALA A 11 -12.82 -7.69 0.83
CA ALA A 11 -13.04 -6.30 1.18
C ALA A 11 -13.94 -6.13 2.42
N SER A 12 -15.02 -6.92 2.50
CA SER A 12 -15.92 -6.92 3.66
C SER A 12 -15.28 -7.44 4.95
N ALA A 13 -14.15 -8.14 4.85
CA ALA A 13 -13.41 -8.71 5.98
C ALA A 13 -12.19 -7.85 6.37
N SER A 14 -12.10 -6.59 5.94
CA SER A 14 -10.97 -5.68 6.20
C SER A 14 -10.56 -5.61 7.68
N ASP A 15 -11.52 -5.56 8.60
CA ASP A 15 -11.24 -5.54 10.05
C ASP A 15 -10.56 -6.81 10.55
N LEU A 16 -10.95 -7.98 10.01
CA LEU A 16 -10.32 -9.26 10.36
C LEU A 16 -8.90 -9.33 9.79
N LEU A 17 -8.70 -8.86 8.56
CA LEU A 17 -7.39 -8.78 7.93
C LEU A 17 -6.47 -7.80 8.68
N LEU A 18 -7.01 -6.68 9.14
CA LEU A 18 -6.27 -5.71 9.96
C LEU A 18 -5.76 -6.39 11.23
N ARG A 19 -6.62 -7.14 11.92
CA ARG A 19 -6.26 -7.91 13.13
C ARG A 19 -5.29 -9.05 12.83
N ALA A 20 -5.42 -9.74 11.70
CA ALA A 20 -4.51 -10.81 11.30
C ALA A 20 -3.08 -10.28 11.05
N THR A 21 -2.97 -9.01 10.68
CA THR A 21 -1.69 -8.31 10.47
C THR A 21 -1.26 -7.47 11.68
N ASP A 22 -1.99 -7.52 12.80
CA ASP A 22 -1.55 -6.88 14.04
C ASP A 22 -0.28 -7.55 14.57
N GLY A 23 0.56 -6.76 15.25
CA GLY A 23 1.78 -7.29 15.85
C GLY A 23 2.78 -7.82 14.82
N MET A 24 2.76 -7.31 13.57
CA MET A 24 3.82 -7.54 12.60
C MET A 24 5.14 -6.94 13.13
N LEU A 25 5.86 -7.75 13.92
CA LEU A 25 7.16 -7.43 14.47
C LEU A 25 8.19 -7.70 13.37
N VAL A 26 9.09 -6.75 13.15
CA VAL A 26 10.15 -6.85 12.13
C VAL A 26 11.35 -7.66 12.63
N ASP A 27 11.19 -8.34 13.77
CA ASP A 27 12.27 -9.08 14.42
C ASP A 27 12.07 -10.62 14.38
N GLY A 28 10.96 -11.12 13.81
CA GLY A 28 10.63 -12.56 13.81
C GLY A 28 9.95 -13.07 12.54
N GLU A 29 10.71 -13.76 11.69
CA GLU A 29 10.28 -14.25 10.36
C GLU A 29 9.01 -15.13 10.38
N ALA A 30 8.84 -16.00 11.38
CA ALA A 30 7.74 -16.96 11.44
C ALA A 30 6.35 -16.30 11.46
N CYS A 31 6.24 -15.09 12.02
CA CYS A 31 4.99 -14.33 12.06
C CYS A 31 4.94 -13.26 10.96
N THR A 32 6.08 -12.64 10.61
CA THR A 32 6.13 -11.59 9.58
C THR A 32 5.77 -12.13 8.21
N LEU A 33 6.19 -13.35 7.86
CA LEU A 33 6.02 -13.86 6.50
C LEU A 33 4.54 -14.10 6.13
N PRO A 34 3.74 -14.87 6.91
CA PRO A 34 2.33 -15.05 6.60
C PRO A 34 1.55 -13.72 6.57
N GLN A 35 1.95 -12.74 7.38
CA GLN A 35 1.33 -11.42 7.40
C GLN A 35 1.65 -10.61 6.14
N LEU A 36 2.89 -10.68 5.64
CA LEU A 36 3.26 -10.07 4.37
C LEU A 36 2.58 -10.74 3.18
N GLU A 37 2.40 -12.07 3.20
CA GLU A 37 1.65 -12.79 2.16
C GLU A 37 0.19 -12.30 2.11
N LEU A 38 -0.42 -12.11 3.27
CA LEU A 38 -1.78 -11.56 3.37
C LEU A 38 -1.86 -10.12 2.85
N LEU A 39 -0.86 -9.29 3.16
CA LEU A 39 -0.77 -7.93 2.64
C LEU A 39 -0.56 -7.90 1.13
N GLU A 40 0.17 -8.86 0.57
CA GLU A 40 0.40 -8.96 -0.87
C GLU A 40 -0.89 -9.30 -1.61
N VAL A 41 -1.65 -10.29 -1.12
CA VAL A 41 -2.97 -10.61 -1.65
C VAL A 41 -3.92 -9.42 -1.52
N THR A 42 -3.85 -8.70 -0.41
CA THR A 42 -4.67 -7.49 -0.18
C THR A 42 -4.32 -6.37 -1.17
N ALA A 43 -3.04 -6.12 -1.42
CA ALA A 43 -2.59 -5.11 -2.38
C ALA A 43 -3.04 -5.44 -3.82
N ARG A 44 -2.92 -6.70 -4.24
CA ARG A 44 -3.47 -7.16 -5.52
C ARG A 44 -4.99 -7.04 -5.60
N ALA A 45 -5.70 -7.35 -4.52
CA ALA A 45 -7.15 -7.21 -4.50
C ALA A 45 -7.60 -5.76 -4.68
N VAL A 46 -6.93 -4.81 -4.04
CA VAL A 46 -7.18 -3.38 -4.25
C VAL A 46 -7.00 -3.00 -5.72
N HIS A 47 -5.91 -3.45 -6.34
CA HIS A 47 -5.66 -3.19 -7.76
C HIS A 47 -6.82 -3.68 -8.65
N LEU A 48 -7.22 -4.95 -8.48
CA LEU A 48 -8.30 -5.58 -9.26
C LEU A 48 -9.67 -4.90 -9.03
N ILE A 49 -9.99 -4.55 -7.78
CA ILE A 49 -11.28 -3.92 -7.44
C ILE A 49 -11.34 -2.50 -8.02
N VAL A 50 -10.25 -1.73 -7.97
CA VAL A 50 -10.19 -0.35 -8.51
C VAL A 50 -10.42 -0.33 -10.04
N GLU A 51 -10.13 -1.41 -10.75
CA GLU A 51 -10.44 -1.53 -12.17
C GLU A 51 -11.95 -1.47 -12.45
N TRP A 52 -12.80 -1.86 -11.49
CA TRP A 52 -14.27 -1.85 -11.63
C TRP A 52 -14.89 -0.44 -11.69
N GLY A 53 -14.09 0.62 -11.49
CA GLY A 53 -14.56 2.01 -11.52
C GLY A 53 -15.03 2.50 -10.15
N ASP A 54 -15.93 3.48 -10.13
CA ASP A 54 -16.31 4.21 -8.90
C ASP A 54 -16.91 3.29 -7.81
N SER A 55 -17.69 2.28 -8.22
CA SER A 55 -18.23 1.27 -7.31
C SER A 55 -17.11 0.42 -6.68
N GLY A 56 -16.07 0.11 -7.46
CA GLY A 56 -14.89 -0.60 -6.97
C GLY A 56 -14.10 0.23 -5.97
N VAL A 57 -13.88 1.52 -6.23
CA VAL A 57 -13.13 2.40 -5.32
C VAL A 57 -13.73 2.42 -3.91
N SER A 58 -15.06 2.48 -3.80
CA SER A 58 -15.72 2.42 -2.48
C SER A 58 -15.57 1.07 -1.77
N VAL A 59 -15.57 -0.03 -2.52
CA VAL A 59 -15.34 -1.38 -1.98
C VAL A 59 -13.88 -1.56 -1.53
N ALA A 60 -12.93 -0.97 -2.27
CA ALA A 60 -11.50 -1.08 -1.98
C ALA A 60 -11.04 -0.19 -0.80
N ASP A 61 -11.87 0.72 -0.30
CA ASP A 61 -11.49 1.71 0.72
C ASP A 61 -10.98 1.05 2.01
N GLY A 62 -11.72 0.07 2.54
CA GLY A 62 -11.32 -0.65 3.75
C GLY A 62 -9.98 -1.39 3.61
N LEU A 63 -9.74 -2.00 2.45
CA LEU A 63 -8.47 -2.67 2.15
C LEU A 63 -7.32 -1.66 1.95
N SER A 64 -7.61 -0.53 1.31
CA SER A 64 -6.63 0.55 1.11
C SER A 64 -6.20 1.16 2.45
N ASN A 65 -7.16 1.36 3.37
CA ASN A 65 -6.90 1.82 4.73
C ASN A 65 -6.07 0.80 5.52
N LEU A 66 -6.32 -0.50 5.37
CA LEU A 66 -5.47 -1.54 5.97
C LEU A 66 -4.03 -1.44 5.47
N LEU A 67 -3.82 -1.41 4.15
CA LEU A 67 -2.48 -1.29 3.55
C LEU A 67 -1.78 -0.03 4.05
N LYS A 68 -2.53 1.08 4.17
CA LYS A 68 -2.04 2.35 4.70
C LYS A 68 -1.58 2.22 6.16
N CYS A 69 -2.34 1.52 7.00
CA CYS A 69 -1.97 1.24 8.39
C CYS A 69 -0.73 0.35 8.54
N ARG A 70 -0.37 -0.43 7.52
CA ARG A 70 0.79 -1.35 7.54
C ARG A 70 1.99 -0.85 6.76
N LEU A 71 1.84 0.24 6.02
CA LEU A 71 2.86 0.79 5.12
C LEU A 71 4.23 0.97 5.79
N SER A 72 4.29 1.62 6.97
CA SER A 72 5.56 1.85 7.66
C SER A 72 6.25 0.55 8.07
N THR A 73 5.50 -0.43 8.55
CA THR A 73 6.06 -1.74 8.94
C THR A 73 6.53 -2.52 7.71
N THR A 74 5.79 -2.48 6.60
CA THR A 74 6.20 -3.07 5.32
C THR A 74 7.50 -2.43 4.81
N ILE A 75 7.64 -1.11 4.90
CA ILE A 75 8.88 -0.41 4.53
C ILE A 75 10.05 -0.80 5.44
N ARG A 76 9.83 -0.94 6.74
CA ARG A 76 10.87 -1.43 7.66
C ARG A 76 11.34 -2.85 7.29
N CYS A 77 10.44 -3.70 6.80
CA CYS A 77 10.76 -5.05 6.33
C CYS A 77 11.71 -5.07 5.11
N LEU A 78 11.84 -3.98 4.35
CA LEU A 78 12.82 -3.89 3.25
C LEU A 78 14.26 -4.05 3.72
N SER A 79 14.53 -3.83 5.00
CA SER A 79 15.86 -3.98 5.59
C SER A 79 15.94 -5.15 6.57
N HIS A 80 14.98 -6.07 6.52
CA HIS A 80 14.97 -7.28 7.33
C HIS A 80 16.14 -8.21 6.97
N PRO A 81 16.72 -9.00 7.92
CA PRO A 81 17.80 -9.94 7.63
C PRO A 81 17.42 -11.05 6.62
N SER A 82 16.21 -11.59 6.71
CA SER A 82 15.68 -12.57 5.75
C SER A 82 15.45 -11.93 4.38
N ALA A 83 16.05 -12.52 3.35
CA ALA A 83 15.86 -12.11 1.95
C ALA A 83 14.42 -12.30 1.47
N HIS A 84 13.72 -13.30 2.02
CA HIS A 84 12.34 -13.59 1.62
C HIS A 84 11.38 -12.51 2.10
N VAL A 85 11.52 -12.08 3.36
CA VAL A 85 10.78 -10.93 3.91
C VAL A 85 11.05 -9.64 3.11
N ARG A 86 12.30 -9.39 2.69
CA ARG A 86 12.62 -8.24 1.84
C ARG A 86 11.96 -8.33 0.46
N ALA A 87 12.00 -9.49 -0.17
CA ALA A 87 11.40 -9.71 -1.49
C ALA A 87 9.87 -9.53 -1.45
N LEU A 88 9.22 -10.06 -0.42
CA LEU A 88 7.77 -9.98 -0.31
C LEU A 88 7.30 -8.57 0.06
N SER A 89 7.99 -7.88 0.97
CA SER A 89 7.71 -6.46 1.26
C SER A 89 7.89 -5.57 0.02
N MET A 90 8.90 -5.83 -0.80
CA MET A 90 9.08 -5.17 -2.09
C MET A 90 7.89 -5.42 -3.03
N SER A 91 7.40 -6.67 -3.12
CA SER A 91 6.23 -7.06 -3.92
C SER A 91 4.97 -6.27 -3.50
N VAL A 92 4.67 -6.28 -2.19
CA VAL A 92 3.54 -5.52 -1.61
C VAL A 92 3.62 -4.03 -1.99
N LEU A 93 4.79 -3.41 -1.85
CA LEU A 93 4.95 -1.97 -2.13
C LEU A 93 4.80 -1.63 -3.61
N ARG A 94 5.23 -2.52 -4.52
CA ARG A 94 4.99 -2.36 -5.96
C ARG A 94 3.50 -2.41 -6.29
N ASP A 95 2.78 -3.37 -5.74
CA ASP A 95 1.33 -3.51 -5.96
C ASP A 95 0.55 -2.30 -5.42
N ILE A 96 0.97 -1.75 -4.27
CA ILE A 96 0.44 -0.51 -3.71
C ILE A 96 0.66 0.67 -4.67
N LEU A 97 1.89 0.87 -5.15
CA LEU A 97 2.23 1.98 -6.06
C LEU A 97 1.49 1.88 -7.40
N ASN A 98 1.38 0.67 -7.96
CA ASN A 98 0.64 0.42 -9.20
C ASN A 98 -0.84 0.77 -9.07
N SER A 99 -1.44 0.51 -7.91
CA SER A 99 -2.84 0.88 -7.62
C SER A 99 -3.04 2.40 -7.60
N GLY A 100 -2.04 3.17 -7.14
CA GLY A 100 -2.09 4.64 -7.11
C GLY A 100 -2.06 5.28 -8.50
N GLN A 101 -1.31 4.70 -9.45
CA GLN A 101 -1.20 5.22 -10.82
C GLN A 101 -2.52 5.13 -11.61
N ILE A 102 -3.31 4.07 -11.38
CA ILE A 102 -4.62 3.89 -12.02
C ILE A 102 -5.61 4.98 -11.56
N ASN A 103 -5.59 5.33 -10.27
CA ASN A 103 -6.46 6.38 -9.74
C ASN A 103 -6.12 7.76 -10.32
N SER A 104 -4.83 8.08 -10.46
CA SER A 104 -4.38 9.36 -11.03
C SER A 104 -4.70 9.47 -12.53
N SER A 105 -4.51 8.41 -13.30
CA SER A 105 -4.80 8.40 -14.75
C SER A 105 -6.29 8.50 -15.07
N LYS A 106 -7.17 7.82 -14.30
CA LYS A 106 -8.63 7.95 -14.45
C LYS A 106 -9.12 9.36 -14.10
N LEU A 107 -8.53 10.01 -13.10
CA LEU A 107 -8.86 11.40 -12.75
C LEU A 107 -8.58 12.37 -13.91
N ILE A 108 -7.43 12.21 -14.58
CA ILE A 108 -7.03 13.07 -15.71
C ILE A 108 -7.92 12.84 -16.95
N GLN A 109 -8.42 11.62 -17.15
CA GLN A 109 -9.29 11.29 -18.29
C GLN A 109 -10.76 11.73 -18.08
N GLY A 110 -11.15 12.09 -16.84
CA GLY A 110 -12.50 12.49 -16.46
C GLY A 110 -12.86 13.96 -16.71
N GLU A 111 -11.90 14.84 -17.05
CA GLU A 111 -12.15 16.30 -17.17
C GLU A 111 -12.75 16.76 -18.52
N HIS A 112 -13.07 15.85 -19.45
CA HIS A 112 -13.65 16.20 -20.77
C HIS A 112 -15.12 15.77 -20.95
N ARG A 113 -16.00 16.02 -19.97
CA ARG A 113 -17.45 16.01 -20.21
C ARG A 113 -18.14 17.21 -19.54
N ASN A 114 -18.50 18.19 -20.38
CA ASN A 114 -19.41 19.29 -20.08
C ASN A 114 -20.66 18.82 -19.29
N GLY A 115 -20.97 19.50 -18.19
CA GLY A 115 -22.33 19.50 -17.63
C GLY A 115 -22.44 19.71 -16.12
N ILE A 116 -22.68 20.97 -15.73
CA ILE A 116 -23.36 21.43 -14.51
C ILE A 116 -22.72 21.01 -13.16
N GLN A 117 -22.03 21.98 -12.55
CA GLN A 117 -21.63 21.96 -11.14
C GLN A 117 -22.86 21.73 -10.25
N SER A 118 -22.86 20.63 -9.48
CA SER A 118 -23.74 20.42 -8.34
C SER A 118 -22.87 20.11 -7.12
N PRO A 119 -22.87 20.96 -6.07
CA PRO A 119 -22.12 20.72 -4.85
C PRO A 119 -23.01 19.94 -3.88
N THR A 120 -22.96 18.61 -3.88
CA THR A 120 -23.61 17.85 -2.81
C THR A 120 -22.93 16.50 -2.59
N TYR A 121 -22.40 16.35 -1.37
CA TYR A 121 -21.73 15.16 -0.82
C TYR A 121 -20.39 14.79 -1.46
N GLN A 122 -19.43 15.72 -1.41
CA GLN A 122 -18.05 15.29 -1.21
C GLN A 122 -18.00 14.59 0.15
N CYS A 123 -18.16 13.27 0.13
CA CYS A 123 -17.81 12.42 1.25
C CYS A 123 -16.34 12.71 1.59
N LEU A 124 -16.15 13.39 2.71
CA LEU A 124 -14.89 13.86 3.28
C LEU A 124 -13.92 12.72 3.68
N ALA A 125 -14.02 11.53 3.08
CA ALA A 125 -13.27 10.34 3.48
C ALA A 125 -12.73 9.49 2.31
N ALA A 126 -12.82 9.93 1.05
CA ALA A 126 -11.82 9.49 0.07
C ALA A 126 -10.66 10.49 0.13
N SER A 127 -9.92 10.50 1.25
CA SER A 127 -8.60 11.11 1.22
C SER A 127 -7.85 10.39 0.11
N ILE A 128 -7.65 11.07 -1.03
CA ILE A 128 -6.95 10.51 -2.19
C ILE A 128 -5.61 10.01 -1.65
N ILE A 129 -5.47 8.69 -1.46
CA ILE A 129 -4.25 8.11 -0.91
C ILE A 129 -3.19 8.34 -1.98
N ASN A 130 -2.28 9.26 -1.69
CA ASN A 130 -1.14 9.49 -2.56
C ASN A 130 -0.06 8.48 -2.19
N TRP A 131 -0.22 7.25 -2.71
CA TRP A 131 0.68 6.13 -2.43
C TRP A 131 2.15 6.49 -2.67
N GLN A 132 2.44 7.27 -3.71
CA GLN A 132 3.79 7.74 -3.99
C GLN A 132 4.36 8.58 -2.83
N ALA A 133 3.69 9.68 -2.49
CA ALA A 133 4.15 10.59 -1.44
C ALA A 133 4.21 9.91 -0.05
N ASP A 134 3.32 8.94 0.17
CA ASP A 134 3.25 8.20 1.42
C ASP A 134 4.38 7.17 1.56
N VAL A 135 4.70 6.45 0.48
CA VAL A 135 5.84 5.54 0.42
C VAL A 135 7.14 6.33 0.59
N GLU A 136 7.30 7.45 -0.12
CA GLU A 136 8.47 8.34 0.00
C GLU A 136 8.68 8.80 1.44
N ARG A 137 7.64 9.36 2.08
CA ARG A 137 7.71 9.85 3.46
C ARG A 137 8.09 8.75 4.44
N CYS A 138 7.53 7.54 4.27
CA CYS A 138 7.87 6.41 5.14
C CYS A 138 9.30 5.90 4.91
N ILE A 139 9.80 5.90 3.66
CA ILE A 139 11.19 5.57 3.33
C ILE A 139 12.16 6.57 3.97
N GLU A 140 11.87 7.87 3.87
CA GLU A 140 12.68 8.93 4.51
C GLU A 140 12.70 8.76 6.04
N TRP A 141 11.55 8.50 6.64
CA TRP A 141 11.45 8.29 8.09
C TRP A 141 12.24 7.06 8.54
N GLU A 142 12.13 5.94 7.82
CA GLU A 142 12.89 4.73 8.11
C GLU A 142 14.39 4.95 7.94
N ALA A 143 14.81 5.69 6.91
CA ALA A 143 16.21 6.06 6.72
C ALA A 143 16.73 6.91 7.88
N HIS A 144 15.94 7.88 8.34
CA HIS A 144 16.26 8.70 9.51
C HIS A 144 16.40 7.84 10.78
N SER A 145 15.45 6.94 11.03
CA SER A 145 15.46 6.03 12.18
C SER A 145 16.71 5.12 12.19
N ARG A 146 17.07 4.57 11.03
CA ARG A 146 18.27 3.73 10.89
C ARG A 146 19.56 4.52 11.13
N ARG A 147 19.67 5.74 10.60
CA ARG A 147 20.82 6.63 10.86
C ARG A 147 20.95 6.94 12.34
N ALA A 148 19.84 7.28 13.01
CA ALA A 148 19.83 7.60 14.44
C ALA A 148 20.24 6.40 15.33
N THR A 149 20.02 5.17 14.86
CA THR A 149 20.36 3.93 15.57
C THR A 149 21.67 3.29 15.11
N GLY A 150 22.38 3.90 14.14
CA GLY A 150 23.64 3.37 13.60
C GLY A 150 23.46 2.13 12.70
N LEU A 151 22.24 1.85 12.23
CA LEU A 151 21.95 0.74 11.34
C LEU A 151 22.29 1.09 9.88
N THR A 152 22.67 0.08 9.11
CA THR A 152 22.96 0.24 7.68
C THR A 152 21.71 0.62 6.87
N LEU A 153 21.92 1.43 5.84
CA LEU A 153 20.92 1.83 4.86
C LEU A 153 20.99 1.00 3.57
N ALA A 154 21.93 0.06 3.43
CA ALA A 154 22.23 -0.58 2.15
C ALA A 154 20.99 -1.18 1.46
N PHE A 155 20.20 -1.97 2.19
CA PHE A 155 18.98 -2.58 1.65
C PHE A 155 17.88 -1.54 1.40
N LEU A 156 17.66 -0.61 2.33
CA LEU A 156 16.65 0.44 2.16
C LEU A 156 16.95 1.32 0.94
N THR A 157 18.20 1.75 0.75
CA THR A 157 18.61 2.58 -0.39
C THR A 157 18.45 1.85 -1.71
N ALA A 158 18.80 0.56 -1.78
CA ALA A 158 18.59 -0.24 -2.99
C ALA A 158 17.09 -0.37 -3.30
N ALA A 159 16.29 -0.69 -2.28
CA ALA A 159 14.86 -0.84 -2.42
C ALA A 159 14.16 0.47 -2.83
N ALA A 160 14.54 1.59 -2.21
CA ALA A 160 14.04 2.92 -2.51
C ALA A 160 14.26 3.30 -4.00
N LYS A 161 15.43 2.95 -4.56
CA LYS A 161 15.71 3.16 -5.99
C LYS A 161 14.80 2.30 -6.88
N GLU A 162 14.61 1.03 -6.54
CA GLU A 162 13.74 0.12 -7.29
C GLU A 162 12.27 0.51 -7.25
N LEU A 163 11.82 1.16 -6.17
CA LEU A 163 10.46 1.69 -6.01
C LEU A 163 10.27 3.07 -6.66
N GLY A 164 11.31 3.64 -7.29
CA GLY A 164 11.25 4.99 -7.86
C GLY A 164 11.16 6.11 -6.80
N CYS A 165 11.52 5.83 -5.56
CA CYS A 165 11.49 6.75 -4.42
C CYS A 165 12.91 6.95 -3.84
N PRO A 166 13.91 7.37 -4.63
CA PRO A 166 15.29 7.37 -4.19
C PRO A 166 15.52 8.31 -3.01
N LEU A 167 16.21 7.83 -1.97
CA LEU A 167 16.65 8.67 -0.86
C LEU A 167 17.58 9.77 -1.39
N THR A 168 17.27 11.02 -1.03
CA THR A 168 18.20 12.13 -1.21
C THR A 168 19.28 12.00 -0.14
N CYS A 169 20.54 11.98 -0.59
CA CYS A 169 21.71 11.80 0.27
C CYS A 169 21.84 12.96 1.27
#